data_AF-A0A382VQ62-F1
#
_entry.id   AF-A0A382VQ62-F1
#
_cell.length_a   1.000
_cell.length_b   1.000
_cell.length_c   1.000
_cell.angle_alpha   90.00
_cell.angle_beta   90.00
_cell.angle_gamma   90.00
#
_symmetry.space_group_name_H-M   'P 1'
#
loop_
_entity.id
_entity.type
_entity.pdbx_description
1 polymer ?
#
loop_
_entity_poly.entity_id
_entity_poly.type
_entity_poly.pdbx_seq_one_letter_code
_entity_poly.pdbx_strand_id
1 'polypeptide(L)'
;INAGEQLVKYGQIIGFAKADIESGDWVHTHNVELREIDRNYRFCDEITELPALDGDEDTFLGFARPGGRAGTRNYIGVISSVNCSASVARYVADHFRTSDFKGDFADVDGVVAFTHKGGCSYDPNHGHEVLQRVIAGMARHPNIGGYVLVGLGCEVNQVPGLVEKYRLDQLQEGEQMPAFLTIQQTGGVRKTVESAVKAVEKMLPGVNAQRRTAQPVSKLAMAMNCGGSDANSGISANPALGVASDELVRQGAASVFGETTEIYGAEHLLTRRAVTREVGEKL
;
A
#
# COMPACT_ATOMS: atom_id res chain seq x y z
N ILE A 1 38.27 -14.73 15.17
CA ILE A 1 37.74 -13.45 15.67
C ILE A 1 38.05 -13.43 17.15
N ASN A 2 38.86 -12.49 17.61
CA ASN A 2 39.25 -12.44 19.03
C ASN A 2 38.14 -11.82 19.88
N ALA A 3 38.16 -12.11 21.18
CA ALA A 3 37.24 -11.52 22.15
C ALA A 3 37.26 -9.98 22.05
N GLY A 4 36.08 -9.39 21.98
CA GLY A 4 35.86 -7.95 21.85
C GLY A 4 35.92 -7.39 20.43
N GLU A 5 36.33 -8.18 19.43
CA GLU A 5 36.34 -7.75 18.03
C GLU A 5 34.92 -7.67 17.43
N GLN A 6 34.78 -6.87 16.37
CA GLN A 6 33.53 -6.63 15.67
C GLN A 6 33.13 -7.83 14.80
N LEU A 7 31.85 -8.20 14.84
CA LEU A 7 31.26 -9.11 13.88
C LEU A 7 30.59 -8.32 12.76
N VAL A 8 30.95 -8.64 11.51
CA VAL A 8 30.43 -7.96 10.32
C VAL A 8 29.56 -8.90 9.51
N LYS A 9 28.34 -8.47 9.20
CA LYS A 9 27.43 -9.12 8.26
C LYS A 9 26.70 -8.05 7.45
N TYR A 10 26.50 -8.30 6.16
CA TYR A 10 25.94 -7.31 5.21
C TYR A 10 26.72 -5.98 5.16
N GLY A 11 28.04 -6.04 5.42
CA GLY A 11 28.90 -4.86 5.50
C GLY A 11 28.68 -3.99 6.75
N GLN A 12 27.83 -4.41 7.69
CA GLN A 12 27.54 -3.69 8.93
C GLN A 12 28.01 -4.47 10.15
N ILE A 13 28.34 -3.73 11.22
CA ILE A 13 28.64 -4.33 12.53
C ILE A 13 27.32 -4.81 13.14
N ILE A 14 27.22 -6.11 13.41
CA ILE A 14 26.02 -6.73 13.99
C ILE A 14 26.19 -7.12 15.46
N GLY A 15 27.39 -6.95 16.02
CA GLY A 15 27.72 -7.27 17.39
C GLY A 15 29.22 -7.38 17.61
N PHE A 16 29.60 -7.82 18.81
CA PHE A 16 30.99 -8.02 19.22
C PHE A 16 31.16 -9.42 19.82
N ALA A 17 32.34 -9.99 19.68
CA ALA A 17 32.63 -11.33 20.20
C ALA A 17 32.78 -11.29 21.72
N LYS A 18 32.06 -12.15 22.45
CA LYS A 18 32.20 -12.28 23.92
C LYS A 18 33.45 -13.05 24.34
N ALA A 19 33.96 -13.89 23.46
CA ALA A 19 35.14 -14.73 23.62
C ALA A 19 35.81 -14.90 22.25
N ASP A 20 36.97 -15.54 22.20
CA ASP A 20 37.59 -15.93 20.93
C ASP A 20 36.67 -16.91 20.19
N ILE A 21 36.46 -16.68 18.89
CA ILE A 21 35.66 -17.49 17.99
C ILE A 21 36.57 -17.96 16.85
N GLU A 22 36.75 -19.29 16.75
CA GLU A 22 37.57 -19.94 15.73
C GLU A 22 36.80 -20.12 14.41
N SER A 23 37.53 -20.42 13.33
CA SER A 23 36.92 -20.66 12.02
C SER A 23 36.10 -21.95 12.04
N GLY A 24 34.82 -21.85 11.73
CA GLY A 24 33.88 -22.97 11.74
C GLY A 24 33.01 -23.04 13.00
N ASP A 25 33.28 -22.21 14.00
CA ASP A 25 32.47 -22.14 15.21
C ASP A 25 31.06 -21.62 14.93
N TRP A 26 30.10 -22.11 15.71
CA TRP A 26 28.73 -21.61 15.67
C TRP A 26 28.63 -20.24 16.33
N VAL A 27 28.41 -19.21 15.51
CA VAL A 27 28.18 -17.83 15.98
C VAL A 27 26.71 -17.64 16.35
N HIS A 28 26.44 -17.33 17.62
CA HIS A 28 25.09 -17.14 18.14
C HIS A 28 25.04 -16.25 19.40
N THR A 29 23.87 -16.08 19.99
CA THR A 29 23.65 -15.21 21.17
C THR A 29 24.49 -15.58 22.40
N HIS A 30 25.01 -16.81 22.48
CA HIS A 30 25.88 -17.25 23.58
C HIS A 30 27.31 -16.67 23.48
N ASN A 31 27.84 -16.46 22.26
CA ASN A 31 29.19 -15.94 22.02
C ASN A 31 29.22 -14.55 21.33
N VAL A 32 28.05 -13.97 21.04
CA VAL A 32 27.90 -12.59 20.54
C VAL A 32 27.21 -11.71 21.57
N GLU A 33 27.69 -10.48 21.73
CA GLU A 33 27.01 -9.41 22.47
C GLU A 33 26.69 -8.21 21.59
N LEU A 34 25.60 -7.53 21.94
CA LEU A 34 25.24 -6.24 21.38
C LEU A 34 25.80 -5.15 22.30
N ARG A 35 26.51 -4.20 21.72
CA ARG A 35 26.92 -2.97 22.39
C ARG A 35 26.26 -1.80 21.67
N GLU A 36 26.13 -0.68 22.35
CA GLU A 36 25.74 0.56 21.71
C GLU A 36 26.87 1.00 20.76
N ILE A 37 26.53 1.25 19.51
CA ILE A 37 27.46 1.72 18.49
C ILE A 37 26.93 3.06 18.00
N ASP A 38 27.81 4.03 17.88
CA ASP A 38 27.47 5.29 17.23
C ASP A 38 27.09 5.02 15.77
N ARG A 39 25.80 5.21 15.47
CA ARG A 39 25.26 5.06 14.12
C ARG A 39 25.49 6.40 13.43
N ASN A 40 26.59 6.51 12.69
CA ASN A 40 26.89 7.72 11.95
C ASN A 40 25.82 7.97 10.86
N TYR A 41 24.84 8.82 11.17
CA TYR A 41 23.77 9.30 10.28
C TYR A 41 24.31 10.29 9.27
N ARG A 42 24.99 9.75 8.26
CA ARG A 42 25.35 10.50 7.06
C ARG A 42 24.14 10.62 6.14
N PHE A 43 24.16 11.66 5.31
CA PHE A 43 23.11 11.95 4.34
C PHE A 43 23.72 12.11 2.96
N CYS A 44 23.03 11.61 1.94
CA CYS A 44 23.38 11.82 0.53
C CYS A 44 24.80 11.35 0.14
N ASP A 45 25.32 10.32 0.81
CA ASP A 45 26.72 9.88 0.67
C ASP A 45 26.87 8.60 -0.17
N GLU A 46 25.79 7.82 -0.29
CA GLU A 46 25.81 6.52 -0.96
C GLU A 46 24.67 6.44 -2.02
N ILE A 47 24.44 7.55 -2.72
CA ILE A 47 23.47 7.62 -3.83
C ILE A 47 24.05 6.81 -5.00
N THR A 48 23.27 5.86 -5.50
CA THR A 48 23.63 5.06 -6.68
C THR A 48 22.71 5.42 -7.83
N GLU A 49 23.28 5.83 -8.96
CA GLU A 49 22.54 6.00 -10.20
C GLU A 49 22.36 4.64 -10.87
N LEU A 50 21.12 4.31 -11.22
CA LEU A 50 20.82 3.11 -11.99
C LEU A 50 21.21 3.31 -13.46
N PRO A 51 21.70 2.26 -14.14
CA PRO A 51 22.04 2.35 -15.55
C PRO A 51 20.82 2.72 -16.40
N ALA A 52 21.04 3.34 -17.55
CA ALA A 52 19.96 3.61 -18.49
C ALA A 52 19.29 2.32 -19.00
N LEU A 53 18.12 2.45 -19.62
CA LEU A 53 17.50 1.36 -20.35
C LEU A 53 18.32 1.01 -21.59
N ASP A 54 18.53 -0.28 -21.84
CA ASP A 54 19.21 -0.78 -23.05
C ASP A 54 18.26 -0.81 -24.28
N GLY A 55 17.09 -0.18 -24.17
CA GLY A 55 16.03 -0.19 -25.17
C GLY A 55 14.81 0.64 -24.75
N ASP A 56 13.67 0.34 -25.35
CA ASP A 56 12.39 0.97 -25.01
C ASP A 56 11.87 0.49 -23.65
N GLU A 57 10.99 1.29 -23.07
CA GLU A 57 10.27 0.95 -21.83
C GLU A 57 9.35 -0.27 -22.05
N ASP A 58 9.35 -1.21 -21.09
CA ASP A 58 8.44 -2.35 -21.17
C ASP A 58 6.98 -1.90 -20.97
N THR A 59 6.05 -2.76 -21.40
CA THR A 59 4.62 -2.52 -21.20
C THR A 59 3.94 -3.70 -20.52
N PHE A 60 2.82 -3.42 -19.85
CA PHE A 60 1.92 -4.41 -19.28
C PHE A 60 0.48 -4.15 -19.73
N LEU A 61 -0.35 -5.20 -19.73
CA LEU A 61 -1.78 -5.06 -20.01
C LEU A 61 -2.52 -4.51 -18.78
N GLY A 62 -2.73 -3.20 -18.75
CA GLY A 62 -3.37 -2.47 -17.64
C GLY A 62 -4.63 -1.73 -18.05
N PHE A 63 -5.41 -1.29 -17.06
CA PHE A 63 -6.55 -0.41 -17.24
C PHE A 63 -6.06 1.04 -17.18
N ALA A 64 -6.24 1.80 -18.27
CA ALA A 64 -5.93 3.23 -18.26
C ALA A 64 -6.80 3.96 -17.22
N ARG A 65 -6.21 4.84 -16.43
CA ARG A 65 -6.89 5.63 -15.40
C ARG A 65 -6.64 7.12 -15.59
N PRO A 66 -7.55 7.96 -15.06
CA PRO A 66 -7.36 9.40 -15.05
C PRO A 66 -6.05 9.83 -14.38
N GLY A 67 -5.53 10.99 -14.82
CA GLY A 67 -4.24 11.53 -14.37
C GLY A 67 -3.03 10.74 -14.88
N GLY A 68 -3.18 10.01 -16.00
CA GLY A 68 -2.09 9.24 -16.63
C GLY A 68 -1.73 7.94 -15.90
N ARG A 69 -2.47 7.54 -14.86
CA ARG A 69 -2.20 6.34 -14.06
C ARG A 69 -2.69 5.07 -14.76
N ALA A 70 -2.29 3.91 -14.26
CA ALA A 70 -2.79 2.62 -14.74
C ALA A 70 -3.07 1.65 -13.59
N GLY A 71 -4.16 0.89 -13.70
CA GLY A 71 -4.52 -0.20 -12.80
C GLY A 71 -4.09 -1.55 -13.35
N THR A 72 -3.61 -2.44 -12.49
CA THR A 72 -3.41 -3.86 -12.82
C THR A 72 -4.69 -4.68 -12.69
N ARG A 73 -5.71 -4.12 -12.05
CA ARG A 73 -7.04 -4.69 -11.80
C ARG A 73 -8.14 -3.64 -11.98
N ASN A 74 -9.39 -4.09 -12.01
CA ASN A 74 -10.59 -3.29 -12.20
C ASN A 74 -11.69 -3.74 -11.25
N TYR A 75 -11.56 -3.32 -9.99
CA TYR A 75 -12.54 -3.60 -8.93
C TYR A 75 -13.52 -2.44 -8.75
N ILE A 76 -14.69 -2.76 -8.19
CA ILE A 76 -15.55 -1.76 -7.55
C ILE A 76 -15.35 -1.86 -6.03
N GLY A 77 -14.99 -0.73 -5.40
CA GLY A 77 -14.74 -0.67 -3.96
C GLY A 77 -15.99 -0.33 -3.17
N VAL A 78 -16.29 -1.07 -2.10
CA VAL A 78 -17.29 -0.72 -1.09
C VAL A 78 -16.54 -0.34 0.18
N ILE A 79 -16.45 0.95 0.45
CA ILE A 79 -15.53 1.53 1.42
C ILE A 79 -16.31 1.98 2.65
N SER A 80 -15.85 1.55 3.82
CA SER A 80 -16.45 1.90 5.11
C SER A 80 -15.70 3.08 5.74
N SER A 81 -16.42 4.13 6.15
CA SER A 81 -15.84 5.29 6.86
C SER A 81 -15.63 5.05 8.36
N VAL A 82 -16.31 4.04 8.92
CA VAL A 82 -16.32 3.68 10.35
C VAL A 82 -16.64 2.19 10.54
N ASN A 83 -16.13 1.55 11.59
CA ASN A 83 -16.40 0.12 11.85
C ASN A 83 -17.90 -0.26 11.84
N CYS A 84 -18.79 0.64 12.25
CA CYS A 84 -20.23 0.39 12.23
C CYS A 84 -20.83 0.21 10.82
N SER A 85 -20.17 0.70 9.77
CA SER A 85 -20.57 0.46 8.37
C SER A 85 -19.84 -0.72 7.72
N ALA A 86 -18.91 -1.38 8.43
CA ALA A 86 -18.12 -2.48 7.89
C ALA A 86 -18.98 -3.70 7.51
N SER A 87 -20.06 -3.97 8.25
CA SER A 87 -20.98 -5.07 7.94
C SER A 87 -21.72 -4.83 6.63
N VAL A 88 -22.21 -3.60 6.39
CA VAL A 88 -22.83 -3.21 5.12
C VAL A 88 -21.85 -3.45 3.96
N ALA A 89 -20.61 -2.98 4.08
CA ALA A 89 -19.62 -3.15 3.02
C ALA A 89 -19.35 -4.63 2.69
N ARG A 90 -19.23 -5.49 3.72
CA ARG A 90 -19.05 -6.94 3.53
C ARG A 90 -20.26 -7.61 2.90
N TYR A 91 -21.47 -7.31 3.36
CA TYR A 91 -22.68 -7.88 2.77
C TYR A 91 -22.86 -7.52 1.29
N VAL A 92 -22.47 -6.31 0.89
CA VAL A 92 -22.47 -5.92 -0.53
C VAL A 92 -21.44 -6.72 -1.30
N ALA A 93 -20.19 -6.83 -0.83
CA ALA A 93 -19.17 -7.63 -1.51
C ALA A 93 -19.55 -9.12 -1.60
N ASP A 94 -20.15 -9.68 -0.55
CA ASP A 94 -20.63 -11.07 -0.53
C ASP A 94 -21.75 -11.30 -1.56
N HIS A 95 -22.67 -10.34 -1.75
CA HIS A 95 -23.71 -10.41 -2.78
C HIS A 95 -23.12 -10.61 -4.19
N PHE A 96 -22.04 -9.90 -4.52
CA PHE A 96 -21.37 -10.01 -5.82
C PHE A 96 -20.41 -11.20 -5.90
N ARG A 97 -20.02 -11.79 -4.77
CA ARG A 97 -19.23 -13.04 -4.77
C ARG A 97 -20.09 -14.25 -5.13
N THR A 98 -21.38 -14.21 -4.79
CA THR A 98 -22.32 -15.32 -5.06
C THR A 98 -23.17 -15.10 -6.31
N SER A 99 -23.21 -13.90 -6.88
CA SER A 99 -23.89 -13.63 -8.15
C SER A 99 -23.01 -13.98 -9.35
N ASP A 100 -23.64 -14.31 -10.48
CA ASP A 100 -22.94 -14.62 -11.74
C ASP A 100 -22.76 -13.37 -12.63
N PHE A 101 -22.51 -12.21 -12.02
CA PHE A 101 -22.39 -10.95 -12.76
C PHE A 101 -21.18 -10.95 -13.71
N LYS A 102 -20.19 -11.83 -13.50
CA LYS A 102 -19.02 -11.97 -14.36
C LYS A 102 -19.36 -12.45 -15.77
N GLY A 103 -20.48 -13.14 -15.97
CA GLY A 103 -20.96 -13.50 -17.31
C GLY A 103 -21.20 -12.26 -18.18
N ASP A 104 -21.80 -11.23 -17.61
CA ASP A 104 -22.14 -9.98 -18.31
C ASP A 104 -21.00 -8.92 -18.24
N PHE A 105 -20.16 -9.00 -17.20
CA PHE A 105 -19.14 -7.99 -16.89
C PHE A 105 -17.73 -8.58 -16.72
N ALA A 106 -17.23 -9.22 -17.77
CA ALA A 106 -15.96 -9.95 -17.77
C ALA A 106 -14.70 -9.11 -17.43
N ASP A 107 -14.72 -7.79 -17.70
CA ASP A 107 -13.59 -6.89 -17.39
C ASP A 107 -13.67 -6.29 -15.98
N VAL A 108 -14.62 -6.73 -15.15
CA VAL A 108 -14.70 -6.37 -13.73
C VAL A 108 -14.13 -7.52 -12.89
N ASP A 109 -12.99 -7.27 -12.23
CA ASP A 109 -12.30 -8.29 -11.45
C ASP A 109 -13.12 -8.76 -10.23
N GLY A 110 -13.93 -7.85 -9.67
CA GLY A 110 -14.78 -8.12 -8.52
C GLY A 110 -15.34 -6.87 -7.85
N VAL A 111 -16.10 -7.10 -6.78
CA VAL A 111 -16.52 -6.07 -5.82
C VAL A 111 -15.83 -6.38 -4.49
N VAL A 112 -15.10 -5.41 -3.93
CA VAL A 112 -14.26 -5.61 -2.76
C VAL A 112 -14.65 -4.66 -1.62
N ALA A 113 -14.72 -5.19 -0.40
CA ALA A 113 -15.01 -4.40 0.79
C ALA A 113 -13.72 -3.88 1.43
N PHE A 114 -13.60 -2.56 1.59
CA PHE A 114 -12.54 -1.93 2.36
C PHE A 114 -13.09 -1.51 3.72
N THR A 115 -12.64 -2.20 4.78
CA THR A 115 -13.14 -2.01 6.15
C THR A 115 -12.00 -1.78 7.12
N HIS A 116 -12.27 -1.06 8.21
CA HIS A 116 -11.34 -0.90 9.32
C HIS A 116 -12.08 -1.10 10.66
N LYS A 117 -11.33 -1.33 11.74
CA LYS A 117 -11.87 -1.57 13.09
C LYS A 117 -11.96 -0.30 13.94
N GLY A 118 -11.72 0.87 13.33
CA GLY A 118 -11.74 2.16 14.02
C GLY A 118 -13.16 2.53 14.47
N GLY A 119 -13.31 2.91 15.73
CA GLY A 119 -14.58 3.34 16.31
C GLY A 119 -15.02 4.74 15.87
N CYS A 120 -16.20 5.14 16.31
CA CYS A 120 -16.82 6.43 15.95
C CYS A 120 -16.06 7.66 16.48
N SER A 121 -15.43 7.52 17.66
CA SER A 121 -14.71 8.59 18.34
C SER A 121 -13.22 8.50 18.02
N TYR A 122 -12.85 9.03 16.87
CA TYR A 122 -11.44 9.28 16.55
C TYR A 122 -11.04 10.65 17.08
N ASP A 123 -9.83 10.76 17.62
CA ASP A 123 -9.23 12.06 17.90
C ASP A 123 -9.06 12.81 16.56
N PRO A 124 -9.68 14.00 16.36
CA PRO A 124 -9.62 14.75 15.11
C PRO A 124 -8.20 15.22 14.70
N ASN A 125 -7.17 14.88 15.47
CA ASN A 125 -5.77 15.12 15.17
C ASN A 125 -5.21 14.12 14.13
N HIS A 126 -3.89 13.96 14.09
CA HIS A 126 -3.13 13.22 13.08
C HIS A 126 -3.70 11.85 12.69
N GLY A 127 -4.15 11.05 13.67
CA GLY A 127 -4.71 9.72 13.40
C GLY A 127 -5.94 9.75 12.49
N HIS A 128 -6.82 10.74 12.69
CA HIS A 128 -8.01 10.93 11.84
C HIS A 128 -7.62 11.36 10.43
N GLU A 129 -6.65 12.26 10.30
CA GLU A 129 -6.15 12.69 8.99
C GLU A 129 -5.54 11.53 8.19
N VAL A 130 -4.75 10.69 8.85
CA VAL A 130 -4.19 9.47 8.24
C VAL A 130 -5.30 8.53 7.79
N LEU A 131 -6.31 8.29 8.63
CA LEU A 131 -7.46 7.45 8.27
C LEU A 131 -8.19 7.99 7.04
N GLN A 132 -8.52 9.29 7.03
CA GLN A 132 -9.19 9.92 5.90
C GLN A 132 -8.36 9.85 4.62
N ARG A 133 -7.04 10.08 4.72
CA ARG A 133 -6.11 9.97 3.59
C ARG A 133 -6.08 8.55 3.05
N VAL A 134 -6.08 7.53 3.91
CA VAL A 134 -6.13 6.12 3.49
C VAL A 134 -7.45 5.81 2.80
N ILE A 135 -8.60 6.23 3.35
CA ILE A 135 -9.91 6.00 2.72
C ILE A 135 -9.99 6.66 1.34
N ALA A 136 -9.56 7.92 1.22
CA ALA A 136 -9.51 8.63 -0.05
C ALA A 136 -8.54 7.97 -1.04
N GLY A 137 -7.39 7.50 -0.55
CA GLY A 137 -6.41 6.73 -1.33
C GLY A 137 -7.00 5.43 -1.88
N MET A 138 -7.78 4.69 -1.08
CA MET A 138 -8.49 3.50 -1.54
C MET A 138 -9.51 3.84 -2.63
N ALA A 139 -10.31 4.90 -2.43
CA ALA A 139 -11.31 5.34 -3.42
C ALA A 139 -10.68 5.75 -4.76
N ARG A 140 -9.50 6.38 -4.72
CA ARG A 140 -8.78 6.88 -5.90
C ARG A 140 -7.68 5.93 -6.40
N HIS A 141 -7.58 4.73 -5.84
CA HIS A 141 -6.54 3.77 -6.20
C HIS A 141 -6.71 3.32 -7.67
N PRO A 142 -5.64 3.18 -8.48
CA PRO A 142 -5.76 2.82 -9.89
C PRO A 142 -6.45 1.48 -10.17
N ASN A 143 -6.54 0.59 -9.19
CA ASN A 143 -7.30 -0.67 -9.31
C ASN A 143 -8.80 -0.53 -9.05
N ILE A 144 -9.30 0.66 -8.72
CA ILE A 144 -10.70 0.93 -8.42
C ILE A 144 -11.32 1.71 -9.57
N GLY A 145 -12.24 1.07 -10.31
CA GLY A 145 -12.96 1.69 -11.44
C GLY A 145 -14.24 2.42 -11.04
N GLY A 146 -14.75 2.14 -9.83
CA GLY A 146 -15.89 2.82 -9.21
C GLY A 146 -15.95 2.48 -7.73
N TYR A 147 -16.65 3.30 -6.93
CA TYR A 147 -16.77 3.01 -5.50
C TYR A 147 -18.07 3.52 -4.86
N VAL A 148 -18.45 2.83 -3.79
CA VAL A 148 -19.50 3.23 -2.85
C VAL A 148 -18.84 3.48 -1.51
N LEU A 149 -19.08 4.66 -0.92
CA LEU A 149 -18.59 5.02 0.41
C LEU A 149 -19.77 5.02 1.40
N VAL A 150 -19.64 4.24 2.47
CA VAL A 150 -20.72 3.98 3.44
C VAL A 150 -20.30 4.44 4.83
N GLY A 151 -21.09 5.34 5.43
CA GLY A 151 -20.97 5.75 6.82
C GLY A 151 -22.16 5.32 7.67
N LEU A 152 -22.05 5.50 8.99
CA LEU A 152 -23.17 5.25 9.90
C LEU A 152 -24.11 6.46 9.96
N GLY A 153 -23.54 7.65 10.13
CA GLY A 153 -24.23 8.94 10.27
C GLY A 153 -24.02 9.64 11.61
N CYS A 154 -23.29 9.03 12.55
CA CYS A 154 -23.00 9.63 13.86
C CYS A 154 -21.51 9.55 14.29
N GLU A 155 -20.64 9.04 13.42
CA GLU A 155 -19.19 9.03 13.62
C GLU A 155 -18.56 10.43 13.54
N VAL A 156 -17.36 10.62 14.07
CA VAL A 156 -16.61 11.87 13.84
C VAL A 156 -16.17 11.97 12.37
N ASN A 157 -15.84 10.83 11.73
CA ASN A 157 -15.43 10.75 10.33
C ASN A 157 -16.64 10.74 9.36
N GLN A 158 -17.37 11.85 9.32
CA GLN A 158 -18.56 11.99 8.50
C GLN A 158 -18.23 11.96 7.00
N VAL A 159 -19.02 11.18 6.25
CA VAL A 159 -18.86 11.00 4.78
C VAL A 159 -18.86 12.34 4.04
N PRO A 160 -19.79 13.29 4.27
CA PRO A 160 -19.77 14.57 3.55
C PRO A 160 -18.46 15.35 3.70
N GLY A 161 -17.92 15.43 4.92
CA GLY A 161 -16.66 16.15 5.16
C GLY A 161 -15.45 15.46 4.53
N LEU A 162 -15.44 14.12 4.50
CA LEU A 162 -14.41 13.36 3.79
C LEU A 162 -14.48 13.59 2.28
N VAL A 163 -15.69 13.59 1.71
CA VAL A 163 -15.93 13.82 0.28
C VAL A 163 -15.47 15.21 -0.12
N GLU A 164 -15.83 16.24 0.64
CA GLU A 164 -15.43 17.62 0.40
C GLU A 164 -13.91 17.79 0.47
N LYS A 165 -13.28 17.32 1.56
CA LYS A 165 -11.83 17.48 1.79
C LYS A 165 -10.98 16.86 0.68
N TYR A 166 -11.37 15.70 0.17
CA TYR A 166 -10.62 14.97 -0.87
C TYR A 166 -11.27 15.02 -2.25
N ARG A 167 -12.32 15.84 -2.43
CA ARG A 167 -13.04 16.04 -3.69
C ARG A 167 -13.46 14.71 -4.31
N LEU A 168 -14.03 13.81 -3.50
CA LEU A 168 -14.40 12.45 -3.92
C LEU A 168 -15.62 12.42 -4.83
N ASP A 169 -16.31 13.54 -5.03
CA ASP A 169 -17.43 13.71 -5.95
C ASP A 169 -17.02 14.39 -7.27
N GLN A 170 -15.79 14.92 -7.36
CA GLN A 170 -15.26 15.52 -8.58
C GLN A 170 -14.74 14.42 -9.51
N LEU A 171 -15.48 14.17 -10.58
CA LEU A 171 -15.14 13.16 -11.57
C LEU A 171 -14.11 13.67 -12.57
N GLN A 172 -13.15 12.82 -12.87
CA GLN A 172 -12.32 12.93 -14.06
C GLN A 172 -12.95 12.11 -15.19
N GLU A 173 -12.51 12.39 -16.43
CA GLU A 173 -13.02 11.69 -17.61
C GLU A 173 -12.83 10.16 -17.48
N GLY A 174 -13.92 9.42 -17.71
CA GLY A 174 -13.94 7.95 -17.61
C GLY A 174 -14.20 7.40 -16.21
N GLU A 175 -14.29 8.23 -15.16
CA GLU A 175 -14.68 7.79 -13.82
C GLU A 175 -16.20 7.56 -13.70
N GLN A 176 -16.58 6.62 -12.85
CA GLN A 176 -17.98 6.39 -12.51
C GLN A 176 -18.40 7.29 -11.36
N MET A 177 -19.62 7.84 -11.44
CA MET A 177 -20.21 8.61 -10.34
C MET A 177 -20.28 7.75 -9.07
N PRO A 178 -19.54 8.08 -8.00
CA PRO A 178 -19.59 7.31 -6.76
C PRO A 178 -20.91 7.49 -6.04
N ALA A 179 -21.22 6.55 -5.16
CA ALA A 179 -22.39 6.64 -4.28
C ALA A 179 -21.94 6.86 -2.82
N PHE A 180 -22.59 7.81 -2.15
CA PHE A 180 -22.36 8.13 -0.75
C PHE A 180 -23.61 7.75 0.04
N LEU A 181 -23.47 6.81 0.98
CA LEU A 181 -24.59 6.27 1.75
C LEU A 181 -24.34 6.41 3.24
N THR A 182 -25.41 6.71 3.97
CA THR A 182 -25.39 6.85 5.43
C THR A 182 -26.46 5.95 6.02
N ILE A 183 -26.08 4.98 6.84
CA ILE A 183 -26.99 3.92 7.32
C ILE A 183 -28.23 4.48 8.02
N GLN A 184 -28.06 5.49 8.88
CA GLN A 184 -29.18 6.11 9.60
C GLN A 184 -30.16 6.82 8.65
N GLN A 185 -29.64 7.49 7.62
CA GLN A 185 -30.47 8.21 6.62
C GLN A 185 -31.18 7.24 5.66
N THR A 186 -30.53 6.14 5.29
CA THR A 186 -31.12 5.11 4.42
C THR A 186 -32.13 4.21 5.17
N GLY A 187 -32.24 4.34 6.49
CA GLY A 187 -33.21 3.62 7.31
C GLY A 187 -32.76 2.23 7.76
N GLY A 188 -31.47 2.07 8.03
CA GLY A 188 -30.87 0.88 8.64
C GLY A 188 -30.07 0.01 7.67
N VAL A 189 -29.39 -1.00 8.23
CA VAL A 189 -28.40 -1.84 7.53
C VAL A 189 -28.98 -2.49 6.27
N ARG A 190 -30.14 -3.17 6.36
CA ARG A 190 -30.74 -3.89 5.22
C ARG A 190 -31.00 -2.99 4.02
N LYS A 191 -31.67 -1.85 4.23
CA LYS A 191 -31.97 -0.88 3.18
C LYS A 191 -30.70 -0.26 2.59
N THR A 192 -29.68 -0.09 3.41
CA THR A 192 -28.38 0.43 2.98
C THR A 192 -27.66 -0.57 2.08
N VAL A 193 -27.65 -1.87 2.43
CA VAL A 193 -27.11 -2.93 1.59
C VAL A 193 -27.81 -2.97 0.23
N GLU A 194 -29.15 -2.96 0.22
CA GLU A 194 -29.93 -2.95 -1.03
C GLU A 194 -29.61 -1.72 -1.91
N SER A 195 -29.45 -0.55 -1.29
CA SER A 195 -29.11 0.69 -2.00
C SER A 195 -27.68 0.67 -2.54
N ALA A 196 -26.73 0.12 -1.78
CA ALA A 196 -25.35 -0.04 -2.18
C ALA A 196 -25.19 -1.05 -3.31
N VAL A 197 -25.91 -2.17 -3.29
CA VAL A 197 -25.95 -3.15 -4.38
C VAL A 197 -26.41 -2.48 -5.67
N LYS A 198 -27.53 -1.75 -5.64
CA LYS A 198 -28.04 -1.00 -6.81
C LYS A 198 -27.05 0.03 -7.33
N ALA A 199 -26.31 0.69 -6.43
CA ALA A 199 -25.28 1.64 -6.83
C ALA A 199 -24.12 0.93 -7.56
N VAL A 200 -23.68 -0.23 -7.06
CA VAL A 200 -22.66 -1.05 -7.73
C VAL A 200 -23.17 -1.54 -9.09
N GLU A 201 -24.39 -2.06 -9.18
CA GLU A 201 -25.01 -2.51 -10.44
C GLU A 201 -25.04 -1.41 -11.49
N LYS A 202 -25.31 -0.16 -11.07
CA LYS A 202 -25.28 1.01 -11.97
C LYS A 202 -23.88 1.33 -12.48
N MET A 203 -22.84 1.05 -11.70
CA MET A 203 -21.43 1.28 -12.11
C MET A 203 -20.90 0.18 -13.02
N LEU A 204 -21.41 -1.06 -12.90
CA LEU A 204 -20.88 -2.23 -13.61
C LEU A 204 -20.70 -2.01 -15.12
N PRO A 205 -21.67 -1.47 -15.89
CA PRO A 205 -21.48 -1.26 -17.33
C PRO A 205 -20.32 -0.32 -17.65
N GLY A 206 -20.18 0.78 -16.90
CA GLY A 206 -19.13 1.77 -17.13
C GLY A 206 -17.74 1.28 -16.71
N VAL A 207 -17.65 0.55 -15.58
CA VAL A 207 -16.40 -0.09 -15.16
C VAL A 207 -16.00 -1.19 -16.14
N ASN A 208 -16.95 -2.00 -16.61
CA ASN A 208 -16.71 -3.05 -17.59
C ASN A 208 -16.21 -2.48 -18.93
N ALA A 209 -16.76 -1.35 -19.39
CA ALA A 209 -16.35 -0.74 -20.65
C ALA A 209 -14.86 -0.34 -20.70
N GLN A 210 -14.20 -0.21 -19.54
CA GLN A 210 -12.76 0.02 -19.44
C GLN A 210 -12.02 -1.30 -19.72
N ARG A 211 -11.38 -1.39 -20.90
CA ARG A 211 -10.61 -2.59 -21.30
C ARG A 211 -9.14 -2.45 -20.98
N ARG A 212 -8.46 -3.59 -20.84
CA ARG A 212 -6.99 -3.62 -20.76
C ARG A 212 -6.38 -3.10 -22.06
N THR A 213 -5.32 -2.31 -21.92
CA THR A 213 -4.50 -1.76 -23.01
C THR A 213 -3.03 -1.89 -22.63
N ALA A 214 -2.12 -1.81 -23.59
CA ALA A 214 -0.70 -1.70 -23.28
C ALA A 214 -0.46 -0.39 -22.51
N GLN A 215 0.08 -0.51 -21.30
CA GLN A 215 0.45 0.59 -20.42
C GLN A 215 1.94 0.50 -20.12
N PRO A 216 2.68 1.62 -20.11
CA PRO A 216 4.09 1.62 -19.78
C PRO A 216 4.34 1.18 -18.32
N VAL A 217 5.44 0.48 -18.09
CA VAL A 217 5.83 0.00 -16.74
C VAL A 217 6.05 1.15 -15.75
N SER A 218 6.45 2.34 -16.18
CA SER A 218 6.55 3.54 -15.33
C SER A 218 5.27 3.89 -14.57
N LYS A 219 4.10 3.40 -15.01
CA LYS A 219 2.83 3.61 -14.30
C LYS A 219 2.60 2.63 -13.15
N LEU A 220 3.46 1.64 -12.96
CA LEU A 220 3.37 0.72 -11.84
C LEU A 220 3.89 1.36 -10.55
N ALA A 221 3.28 0.92 -9.45
CA ALA A 221 3.79 1.16 -8.11
C ALA A 221 3.85 -0.19 -7.38
N MET A 222 5.06 -0.62 -7.02
CA MET A 222 5.30 -1.84 -6.27
C MET A 222 5.48 -1.51 -4.80
N ALA A 223 4.58 -2.02 -3.95
CA ALA A 223 4.75 -1.98 -2.51
C ALA A 223 5.39 -3.29 -2.03
N MET A 224 6.42 -3.19 -1.20
CA MET A 224 7.20 -4.30 -0.67
C MET A 224 7.05 -4.34 0.85
N ASN A 225 6.71 -5.52 1.38
CA ASN A 225 6.68 -5.80 2.80
C ASN A 225 7.16 -7.23 3.02
N CYS A 226 7.68 -7.50 4.21
CA CYS A 226 7.99 -8.81 4.72
C CYS A 226 6.71 -9.52 5.22
N GLY A 227 6.81 -10.85 5.35
CA GLY A 227 5.77 -11.69 5.92
C GLY A 227 6.19 -12.23 7.29
N GLY A 228 6.59 -13.50 7.33
CA GLY A 228 7.26 -14.08 8.49
C GLY A 228 8.78 -13.96 8.34
N SER A 229 9.44 -13.34 9.31
CA SER A 229 10.91 -13.22 9.30
C SER A 229 11.57 -14.60 9.41
N ASP A 230 12.60 -14.81 8.59
CA ASP A 230 13.39 -16.04 8.52
C ASP A 230 14.87 -15.70 8.30
N ALA A 231 15.77 -16.55 8.82
CA ALA A 231 17.22 -16.41 8.73
C ALA A 231 17.72 -16.35 7.27
N ASN A 232 16.96 -16.92 6.33
CA ASN A 232 17.30 -16.90 4.90
C ASN A 232 16.78 -15.67 4.17
N SER A 233 15.82 -14.91 4.73
CA SER A 233 15.16 -13.80 4.04
C SER A 233 16.16 -12.76 3.53
N GLY A 234 17.09 -12.34 4.39
CA GLY A 234 18.11 -11.34 4.09
C GLY A 234 19.22 -11.80 3.13
N ILE A 235 19.27 -13.08 2.76
CA ILE A 235 20.25 -13.64 1.82
C ILE A 235 19.60 -14.24 0.56
N SER A 236 18.27 -14.27 0.46
CA SER A 236 17.54 -14.83 -0.68
C SER A 236 16.47 -13.88 -1.22
N ALA A 237 15.27 -13.90 -0.63
CA ALA A 237 14.10 -13.18 -1.13
C ALA A 237 14.29 -11.65 -1.08
N ASN A 238 14.86 -11.12 0.00
CA ASN A 238 15.00 -9.67 0.15
C ASN A 238 16.01 -9.10 -0.87
N PRO A 239 17.21 -9.70 -1.08
CA PRO A 239 18.09 -9.29 -2.17
C PRO A 239 17.44 -9.41 -3.56
N ALA A 240 16.71 -10.50 -3.84
CA ALA A 240 16.03 -10.66 -5.12
C ALA A 240 14.95 -9.59 -5.36
N LEU A 241 14.19 -9.25 -4.32
CA LEU A 241 13.21 -8.17 -4.36
C LEU A 241 13.87 -6.78 -4.50
N GLY A 242 15.06 -6.59 -3.94
CA GLY A 242 15.88 -5.39 -4.16
C GLY A 242 16.26 -5.23 -5.64
N VAL A 243 16.71 -6.30 -6.29
CA VAL A 243 17.00 -6.28 -7.75
C VAL A 243 15.73 -5.98 -8.57
N ALA A 244 14.59 -6.58 -8.22
CA ALA A 244 13.32 -6.29 -8.88
C ALA A 244 12.86 -4.84 -8.68
N SER A 245 13.10 -4.29 -7.48
CA SER A 245 12.84 -2.88 -7.17
C SER A 245 13.68 -1.95 -8.05
N ASP A 246 14.98 -2.22 -8.16
CA ASP A 246 15.88 -1.42 -8.99
C ASP A 246 15.48 -1.49 -10.47
N GLU A 247 15.08 -2.66 -10.97
CA GLU A 247 14.63 -2.82 -12.35
C GLU A 247 13.36 -1.99 -12.64
N LEU A 248 12.37 -2.00 -11.73
CA LEU A 248 11.17 -1.18 -11.87
C LEU A 248 11.48 0.32 -11.81
N VAL A 249 12.34 0.75 -10.89
CA VAL A 249 12.74 2.17 -10.76
C VAL A 249 13.50 2.62 -12.01
N ARG A 250 14.35 1.76 -12.58
CA ARG A 250 15.07 2.02 -13.83
C ARG A 250 14.11 2.28 -15.01
N GLN A 251 12.96 1.62 -15.01
CA GLN A 251 11.87 1.83 -15.97
C GLN A 251 10.96 3.02 -15.61
N GLY A 252 11.30 3.82 -14.59
CA GLY A 252 10.53 4.99 -14.17
C GLY A 252 9.32 4.68 -13.29
N ALA A 253 9.16 3.44 -12.84
CA ALA A 253 8.09 3.05 -11.93
C ALA A 253 8.42 3.43 -10.49
N ALA A 254 7.42 3.37 -9.61
CA ALA A 254 7.62 3.60 -8.18
C ALA A 254 7.84 2.27 -7.43
N SER A 255 8.83 2.25 -6.54
CA SER A 255 9.02 1.19 -5.55
C SER A 255 8.89 1.77 -4.14
N VAL A 256 8.08 1.15 -3.30
CA VAL A 256 7.75 1.63 -1.96
C VAL A 256 8.01 0.49 -0.98
N PHE A 257 8.83 0.75 0.01
CA PHE A 257 9.08 -0.16 1.11
C PHE A 257 8.35 0.32 2.37
N GLY A 258 7.56 -0.55 2.99
CA GLY A 258 6.90 -0.30 4.26
C GLY A 258 7.71 -0.78 5.46
N GLU A 259 7.08 -0.87 6.64
CA GLU A 259 7.61 -1.56 7.83
C GLU A 259 8.64 -0.80 8.69
N THR A 260 8.26 0.38 9.21
CA THR A 260 9.12 1.17 10.12
C THR A 260 9.76 0.36 11.25
N THR A 261 9.04 -0.61 11.83
CA THR A 261 9.58 -1.46 12.91
C THR A 261 10.66 -2.43 12.46
N GLU A 262 10.65 -2.85 11.19
CA GLU A 262 11.65 -3.76 10.61
C GLU A 262 12.94 -3.02 10.18
N ILE A 263 12.87 -1.69 10.06
CA ILE A 263 14.01 -0.81 9.73
C ILE A 263 14.70 -0.29 10.99
N TYR A 264 14.07 -0.45 12.15
CA TYR A 264 14.60 0.06 13.41
C TYR A 264 15.98 -0.55 13.70
N GLY A 265 17.05 0.24 13.65
CA GLY A 265 18.40 -0.33 13.58
C GLY A 265 19.25 0.15 12.41
N ALA A 266 18.61 0.31 11.26
CA ALA A 266 19.22 0.42 9.94
C ALA A 266 18.86 1.73 9.22
N GLU A 267 18.25 2.69 9.90
CA GLU A 267 17.77 3.95 9.34
C GLU A 267 18.90 4.76 8.70
N HIS A 268 20.07 4.74 9.34
CA HIS A 268 21.30 5.36 8.84
C HIS A 268 21.74 4.84 7.47
N LEU A 269 21.36 3.62 7.07
CA LEU A 269 21.62 3.07 5.74
C LEU A 269 20.68 3.68 4.68
N LEU A 270 19.48 4.10 5.08
CA LEU A 270 18.53 4.77 4.20
C LEU A 270 18.87 6.26 4.05
N THR A 271 19.22 6.95 5.14
CA THR A 271 19.55 8.38 5.09
C THR A 271 20.75 8.66 4.19
N ARG A 272 21.74 7.75 4.17
CA ARG A 272 22.91 7.79 3.28
C ARG A 272 22.54 7.78 1.81
N ARG A 273 21.44 7.10 1.46
CA ARG A 273 20.94 6.92 0.08
C ARG A 273 19.90 7.97 -0.32
N ALA A 274 19.52 8.88 0.59
CA ALA A 274 18.58 9.95 0.29
C ALA A 274 19.15 10.89 -0.78
N VAL A 275 18.33 11.26 -1.77
CA VAL A 275 18.73 12.17 -2.86
C VAL A 275 19.04 13.59 -2.38
N THR A 276 18.42 14.01 -1.29
CA THR A 276 18.71 15.28 -0.62
C THR A 276 18.63 15.10 0.89
N ARG A 277 19.27 16.02 1.61
CA ARG A 277 19.22 16.05 3.08
C ARG A 277 17.79 16.23 3.59
N GLU A 278 17.00 17.08 2.95
CA GLU A 278 15.59 17.29 3.30
C GLU A 278 14.77 15.99 3.18
N VAL A 279 15.02 15.19 2.15
CA VAL A 279 14.38 13.87 2.00
C VAL A 279 14.83 12.94 3.13
N GLY A 280 16.13 12.93 3.45
CA GLY A 280 16.65 12.09 4.54
C GLY A 280 16.13 12.50 5.93
N GLU A 281 15.94 13.79 6.20
CA GLU A 281 15.40 14.29 7.48
C GLU A 281 13.88 14.05 7.63
N LYS A 282 13.19 13.69 6.54
CA LYS A 282 11.77 13.30 6.55
C LYS A 282 11.55 11.81 6.81
N LEU A 283 12.59 10.96 6.71
CA LEU A 283 12.56 9.52 7.00
C LEU A 283 12.54 9.27 8.51
#